data_AF-A0A1H4GJ35-F1
#
_entry.id   AF-A0A1H4GJ35-F1
#
_cell.length_a   1.000
_cell.length_b   1.000
_cell.length_c   1.000
_cell.angle_alpha   90.00
_cell.angle_beta   90.00
_cell.angle_gamma   90.00
#
_symmetry.space_group_name_H-M   'P 1'
#
loop_
_entity.id
_entity.type
_entity.pdbx_description
1 polymer ?
#
loop_
_entity_poly.entity_id
_entity_poly.type
_entity_poly.pdbx_seq_one_letter_code
_entity_poly.pdbx_strand_id
1 'polypeptide(L)'
;MEPPLVRGPWRTAVVYNLLFRASAETMTTIAAEPRHLGARIGMTSVLHTWGSAMTHHPHIHMGVPGGGLSPDGNRWVSCRPGFLMPVKVLGALFRRLFLEGLAALHRQGRLRFFGARAGLADPAAFAAHLAPLRRADWVVYAKPPFGGPEQAPAYLSRYTHRVAISNNRLVSADAQTVAFTWKDYRAPERRRRRVMRLATGEFIRRFLIHVLPDGFHRIRHYGFLASAARRR
;
A
#
# COMPACT_ATOMS: atom_id res chain seq x y z
N MET A 1 8.41 16.36 -20.07
CA MET A 1 9.36 16.49 -18.94
C MET A 1 9.28 15.21 -18.10
N GLU A 2 10.30 14.36 -18.26
CA GLU A 2 10.37 13.00 -17.73
C GLU A 2 10.48 12.94 -16.20
N PRO A 3 9.96 11.88 -15.56
CA PRO A 3 10.60 11.30 -14.41
C PRO A 3 11.46 10.10 -14.86
N PRO A 4 12.80 10.17 -14.73
CA PRO A 4 13.72 9.03 -14.83
C PRO A 4 13.61 8.14 -13.58
N LEU A 5 12.40 7.76 -13.22
CA LEU A 5 12.12 6.58 -12.42
C LEU A 5 11.51 5.62 -13.45
N VAL A 6 12.22 4.66 -13.99
CA VAL A 6 12.57 3.43 -13.30
C VAL A 6 13.54 2.72 -14.25
N ARG A 7 14.80 2.51 -13.85
CA ARG A 7 15.61 1.45 -14.43
C ARG A 7 15.68 0.30 -13.42
N GLY A 8 14.80 -0.68 -13.63
CA GLY A 8 14.83 -2.01 -13.01
C GLY A 8 13.79 -2.27 -11.89
N PRO A 9 13.06 -3.41 -11.94
CA PRO A 9 12.08 -3.79 -10.92
C PRO A 9 12.68 -4.12 -9.55
N TRP A 10 13.99 -4.37 -9.47
CA TRP A 10 14.71 -4.84 -8.27
C TRP A 10 14.88 -3.82 -7.14
N ARG A 11 14.62 -2.52 -7.39
CA ARG A 11 14.97 -1.43 -6.46
C ARG A 11 13.80 -0.91 -5.62
N THR A 12 12.57 -1.07 -6.10
CA THR A 12 11.34 -0.70 -5.35
C THR A 12 11.04 -1.69 -4.23
N ALA A 13 11.62 -2.89 -4.26
CA ALA A 13 11.44 -3.93 -3.26
C ALA A 13 11.73 -3.43 -1.83
N VAL A 14 12.78 -2.62 -1.63
CA VAL A 14 13.15 -2.12 -0.30
C VAL A 14 12.08 -1.19 0.27
N VAL A 15 11.54 -0.30 -0.56
CA VAL A 15 10.46 0.62 -0.16
C VAL A 15 9.15 -0.13 0.04
N TYR A 16 8.82 -1.10 -0.82
CA TYR A 16 7.63 -1.93 -0.63
C TYR A 16 7.73 -2.81 0.62
N ASN A 17 8.92 -3.35 0.91
CA ASN A 17 9.19 -4.07 2.16
C ASN A 17 8.98 -3.18 3.38
N LEU A 18 9.47 -1.93 3.33
CA LEU A 18 9.22 -0.96 4.38
C LEU A 18 7.72 -0.65 4.51
N LEU A 19 7.01 -0.49 3.40
CA LEU A 19 5.57 -0.22 3.40
C LEU A 19 4.79 -1.32 4.12
N PHE A 20 5.11 -2.58 3.82
CA PHE A 20 4.57 -3.75 4.52
C PHE A 20 4.90 -3.75 6.01
N ARG A 21 6.16 -3.56 6.38
CA ARG A 21 6.59 -3.58 7.79
C ARG A 21 5.95 -2.46 8.60
N ALA A 22 6.07 -1.22 8.14
CA ALA A 22 5.55 -0.05 8.85
C ALA A 22 4.03 -0.13 9.03
N SER A 23 3.29 -0.61 8.03
CA SER A 23 1.83 -0.74 8.14
C SER A 23 1.43 -1.88 9.08
N ALA A 24 2.10 -3.04 9.03
CA ALA A 24 1.83 -4.14 9.95
C ALA A 24 2.18 -3.77 11.40
N GLU A 25 3.33 -3.13 11.61
CA GLU A 25 3.78 -2.64 12.92
C GLU A 25 2.80 -1.62 13.49
N THR A 26 2.35 -0.66 12.68
CA THR A 26 1.31 0.30 13.08
C THR A 26 0.08 -0.41 13.64
N MET A 27 -0.41 -1.42 12.92
CA MET A 27 -1.61 -2.16 13.33
C MET A 27 -1.37 -2.95 14.61
N THR A 28 -0.25 -3.68 14.72
CA THR A 28 0.04 -4.49 15.91
C THR A 28 0.29 -3.65 17.15
N THR A 29 1.00 -2.51 17.03
CA THR A 29 1.29 -1.63 18.15
C THR A 29 0.02 -0.99 18.71
N ILE A 30 -0.86 -0.48 17.84
CA ILE A 30 -2.10 0.14 18.30
C ILE A 30 -3.09 -0.90 18.83
N ALA A 31 -3.13 -2.11 18.25
CA ALA A 31 -4.01 -3.17 18.73
C ALA A 31 -3.60 -3.71 20.10
N ALA A 32 -2.31 -3.76 20.41
CA ALA A 32 -1.81 -4.25 21.70
C ALA A 32 -2.15 -3.31 22.87
N GLU A 33 -2.38 -2.03 22.61
CA GLU A 33 -2.71 -1.03 23.62
C GLU A 33 -4.13 -1.26 24.20
N PRO A 34 -4.29 -1.47 25.52
CA PRO A 34 -5.58 -1.75 26.16
C PRO A 34 -6.65 -0.68 25.93
N ARG A 35 -6.27 0.59 25.80
CA ARG A 35 -7.22 1.69 25.52
C ARG A 35 -7.85 1.59 24.12
N HIS A 36 -7.29 0.76 23.25
CA HIS A 36 -7.80 0.51 21.91
C HIS A 36 -8.43 -0.88 21.85
N LEU A 37 -7.63 -1.94 21.72
CA LEU A 37 -8.13 -3.32 21.64
C LEU A 37 -7.55 -4.22 22.74
N GLY A 38 -6.28 -4.01 23.14
CA GLY A 38 -5.62 -4.86 24.14
C GLY A 38 -5.41 -6.30 23.68
N ALA A 39 -5.21 -6.51 22.37
CA ALA A 39 -5.15 -7.85 21.78
C ALA A 39 -4.06 -8.00 20.71
N ARG A 40 -3.56 -9.22 20.59
CA ARG A 40 -2.69 -9.68 19.51
C ARG A 40 -3.54 -9.98 18.28
N ILE A 41 -3.50 -9.09 17.30
CA ILE A 41 -4.22 -9.27 16.03
C ILE A 41 -3.40 -10.06 15.00
N GLY A 42 -4.09 -10.59 14.00
CA GLY A 42 -3.51 -11.16 12.79
C GLY A 42 -4.08 -10.43 11.58
N MET A 43 -3.33 -10.39 10.48
CA MET A 43 -3.77 -9.67 9.27
C MET A 43 -3.16 -10.24 8.00
N THR A 44 -3.91 -10.13 6.91
CA THR A 44 -3.46 -10.41 5.54
C THR A 44 -3.28 -9.09 4.81
N SER A 45 -2.07 -8.81 4.37
CA SER A 45 -1.65 -7.58 3.70
C SER A 45 -1.39 -7.83 2.22
N VAL A 46 -1.91 -6.96 1.34
CA VAL A 46 -1.75 -7.04 -0.11
C VAL A 46 -1.18 -5.73 -0.63
N LEU A 47 -0.05 -5.80 -1.35
CA LEU A 47 0.54 -4.64 -2.02
C LEU A 47 -0.20 -4.36 -3.34
N HIS A 48 -0.55 -3.08 -3.51
CA HIS A 48 -1.12 -2.53 -4.73
C HIS A 48 -0.26 -1.32 -5.14
N THR A 49 0.16 -1.22 -6.41
CA THR A 49 1.09 -0.18 -6.88
C THR A 49 0.49 0.85 -7.85
N TRP A 50 -0.82 0.82 -8.12
CA TRP A 50 -1.48 1.65 -9.14
C TRP A 50 -2.77 2.30 -8.65
N GLY A 51 -3.03 3.51 -9.15
CA GLY A 51 -4.35 4.13 -9.12
C GLY A 51 -5.17 3.80 -10.37
N SER A 52 -6.39 4.35 -10.48
CA SER A 52 -7.23 4.15 -11.68
C SER A 52 -6.52 4.65 -12.95
N ALA A 53 -5.79 5.77 -12.90
CA ALA A 53 -5.03 6.27 -14.05
C ALA A 53 -3.72 5.51 -14.37
N MET A 54 -3.47 4.36 -13.72
CA MET A 54 -2.22 3.58 -13.80
C MET A 54 -0.96 4.41 -13.48
N THR A 55 -1.12 5.41 -12.63
CA THR A 55 0.02 6.13 -12.05
C THR A 55 0.59 5.32 -10.89
N HIS A 56 1.88 5.48 -10.62
CA HIS A 56 2.53 4.84 -9.49
C HIS A 56 1.91 5.33 -8.18
N HIS A 57 1.26 4.41 -7.46
CA HIS A 57 0.52 4.67 -6.23
C HIS A 57 0.63 3.46 -5.29
N PRO A 58 1.81 3.22 -4.68
CA PRO A 58 2.00 2.09 -3.76
C PRO A 58 1.23 2.28 -2.46
N HIS A 59 0.41 1.29 -2.12
CA HIS A 59 -0.37 1.21 -0.88
C HIS A 59 -0.60 -0.25 -0.48
N ILE A 60 -0.96 -0.47 0.79
CA ILE A 60 -1.28 -1.80 1.32
C ILE A 60 -2.77 -1.86 1.65
N HIS A 61 -3.44 -2.89 1.13
CA HIS A 61 -4.75 -3.31 1.62
C HIS A 61 -4.57 -4.35 2.71
N MET A 62 -5.29 -4.21 3.82
CA MET A 62 -5.25 -5.17 4.92
C MET A 62 -6.63 -5.73 5.21
N GLY A 63 -6.73 -7.05 5.23
CA GLY A 63 -7.82 -7.78 5.88
C GLY A 63 -7.44 -8.08 7.32
N VAL A 64 -8.21 -7.58 8.27
CA VAL A 64 -8.01 -7.77 9.70
C VAL A 64 -9.29 -8.32 10.31
N PRO A 65 -9.23 -9.39 11.12
CA PRO A 65 -10.38 -9.86 11.90
C PRO A 65 -10.90 -8.78 12.85
N GLY A 66 -12.18 -8.87 13.21
CA GLY A 66 -12.83 -7.98 14.18
C GLY A 66 -12.42 -8.22 15.63
N GLY A 67 -11.14 -8.44 15.89
CA GLY A 67 -10.60 -8.80 17.20
C GLY A 67 -9.24 -9.50 17.10
N GLY A 68 -8.75 -9.95 18.25
CA GLY A 68 -7.52 -10.73 18.32
C GLY A 68 -7.43 -11.60 19.57
N LEU A 69 -6.30 -12.27 19.74
CA LEU A 69 -6.02 -13.07 20.93
C LEU A 69 -5.65 -12.16 22.10
N SER A 70 -6.07 -12.50 23.32
CA SER A 70 -5.58 -11.86 24.54
C SER A 70 -4.04 -11.93 24.63
N PRO A 71 -3.38 -11.07 25.43
CA PRO A 71 -1.92 -11.08 25.55
C PRO A 71 -1.35 -12.45 25.94
N ASP A 72 -2.06 -13.18 26.81
CA ASP A 72 -1.75 -14.55 27.24
C ASP A 72 -2.15 -15.63 26.22
N GLY A 73 -2.89 -15.26 25.16
CA GLY A 73 -3.31 -16.17 24.08
C GLY A 73 -4.52 -17.05 24.38
N ASN A 74 -5.09 -16.97 25.59
CA ASN A 74 -6.08 -17.93 26.07
C ASN A 74 -7.53 -17.59 25.69
N ARG A 75 -7.81 -16.37 25.24
CA ARG A 75 -9.17 -15.95 24.87
C ARG A 75 -9.19 -15.00 23.68
N TRP A 76 -10.33 -14.95 23.01
CA TRP A 76 -10.59 -13.94 21.98
C TRP A 76 -11.02 -12.61 22.62
N VAL A 77 -10.52 -11.51 22.06
CA VAL A 77 -10.88 -10.14 22.40
C VAL A 77 -11.49 -9.49 21.16
N SER A 78 -12.82 -9.35 21.15
CA SER A 78 -13.55 -8.75 20.05
C SER A 78 -13.39 -7.22 20.03
N CYS A 79 -13.30 -6.63 18.84
CA CYS A 79 -13.43 -5.19 18.69
C CYS A 79 -14.90 -4.77 18.89
N ARG A 80 -15.13 -3.46 19.03
CA ARG A 80 -16.49 -2.92 19.10
C ARG A 80 -17.14 -3.00 17.70
N PRO A 81 -18.47 -3.17 17.61
CA PRO A 81 -19.17 -3.09 16.33
C PRO A 81 -18.85 -1.78 15.60
N GLY A 82 -18.50 -1.88 14.31
CA GLY A 82 -18.17 -0.72 13.47
C GLY A 82 -16.85 0.00 13.82
N PHE A 83 -16.11 -0.46 14.82
CA PHE A 83 -14.90 0.22 15.29
C PHE A 83 -13.80 -0.78 15.67
N LEU A 84 -12.78 -0.86 14.80
CA LEU A 84 -11.57 -1.59 15.09
C LEU A 84 -10.59 -0.71 15.90
N MET A 85 -10.12 0.38 15.30
CA MET A 85 -9.13 1.30 15.88
C MET A 85 -9.28 2.71 15.29
N PRO A 86 -8.84 3.78 15.99
CA PRO A 86 -8.94 5.15 15.47
C PRO A 86 -8.02 5.40 14.26
N VAL A 87 -8.59 5.73 13.10
CA VAL A 87 -7.83 5.95 11.85
C VAL A 87 -6.81 7.09 11.92
N LYS A 88 -7.09 8.14 12.72
CA LYS A 88 -6.14 9.25 12.92
C LYS A 88 -4.88 8.80 13.66
N VAL A 89 -5.02 7.90 14.63
CA VAL A 89 -3.90 7.33 15.39
C VAL A 89 -3.08 6.40 14.49
N LEU A 90 -3.75 5.57 13.69
CA LEU A 90 -3.09 4.72 12.69
C LEU A 90 -2.30 5.56 11.68
N GLY A 91 -2.91 6.61 11.12
CA GLY A 91 -2.25 7.49 10.16
C GLY A 91 -1.02 8.20 10.75
N ALA A 92 -1.12 8.69 11.99
CA ALA A 92 -0.01 9.35 12.66
C ALA A 92 1.17 8.40 12.93
N LEU A 93 0.91 7.19 13.46
CA LEU A 93 1.96 6.22 13.74
C LEU A 93 2.57 5.67 12.45
N PHE A 94 1.75 5.33 11.45
CA PHE A 94 2.24 4.86 10.15
C PHE A 94 3.15 5.89 9.48
N ARG A 95 2.74 7.17 9.46
CA ARG A 95 3.56 8.27 8.94
C ARG A 95 4.92 8.30 9.62
N ARG A 96 4.95 8.23 10.96
CA ARG A 96 6.20 8.23 11.72
C ARG A 96 7.09 7.04 11.34
N LEU A 97 6.57 5.81 11.49
CA LEU A 97 7.33 4.58 11.23
C LEU A 97 7.86 4.53 9.79
N PHE A 98 7.04 4.92 8.81
CA PHE A 98 7.44 4.90 7.42
C PHE A 98 8.51 5.95 7.10
N LEU A 99 8.38 7.18 7.60
CA LEU A 99 9.38 8.24 7.37
C LEU A 99 10.70 7.97 8.10
N GLU A 100 10.65 7.43 9.33
CA GLU A 100 11.84 7.00 10.06
C GLU A 100 12.53 5.83 9.34
N GLY A 101 11.76 4.85 8.86
CA GLY A 101 12.29 3.75 8.06
C GLY A 101 12.92 4.22 6.75
N LEU A 102 12.33 5.19 6.05
CA LEU A 102 12.92 5.78 4.86
C LEU A 102 14.24 6.48 5.16
N ALA A 103 14.30 7.26 6.24
CA ALA A 103 15.53 7.90 6.70
C ALA A 103 16.63 6.87 7.06
N ALA A 104 16.26 5.76 7.71
CA ALA A 104 17.19 4.69 8.03
C ALA A 104 17.73 4.00 6.76
N LEU A 105 16.86 3.69 5.79
CA LEU A 105 17.27 3.11 4.51
C LEU A 105 18.18 4.04 3.70
N HIS A 106 17.94 5.36 3.76
CA HIS A 106 18.80 6.37 3.14
C HIS A 106 20.19 6.35 3.77
N ARG A 107 20.28 6.47 5.10
CA ARG A 107 21.56 6.42 5.84
C ARG A 107 22.37 5.15 5.58
N GLN A 108 21.68 4.02 5.35
CA GLN A 108 22.31 2.74 5.02
C GLN A 108 22.74 2.61 3.54
N GLY A 109 22.55 3.64 2.71
CA GLY A 109 22.86 3.59 1.27
C GLY A 109 21.95 2.63 0.47
N ARG A 110 20.80 2.25 1.03
CA ARG A 110 19.88 1.26 0.44
C ARG A 110 18.86 1.88 -0.51
N LEU A 111 18.71 3.21 -0.48
CA LEU A 111 17.94 3.97 -1.46
C LEU A 111 18.86 4.45 -2.57
N ARG A 112 18.40 4.32 -3.82
CA ARG A 112 19.12 4.85 -4.99
C ARG A 112 18.23 5.86 -5.71
N PHE A 113 18.81 6.97 -6.12
CA PHE A 113 18.13 8.07 -6.78
C PHE A 113 18.77 8.35 -8.14
N PHE A 114 17.97 8.77 -9.11
CA PHE A 114 18.40 8.95 -10.50
C PHE A 114 17.72 10.16 -11.15
N GLY A 115 18.32 10.63 -12.24
CA GLY A 115 17.78 11.74 -13.04
C GLY A 115 17.52 12.98 -12.21
N ALA A 116 16.35 13.59 -12.38
CA ALA A 116 15.92 14.78 -11.65
C ALA A 116 15.89 14.62 -10.11
N ARG A 117 16.03 13.39 -9.59
CA ARG A 117 16.06 13.12 -8.14
C ARG A 117 17.42 12.69 -7.63
N ALA A 118 18.47 12.67 -8.46
CA ALA A 118 19.80 12.24 -8.05
C ALA A 118 20.32 13.00 -6.81
N GLY A 119 19.99 14.29 -6.69
CA GLY A 119 20.34 15.11 -5.52
C GLY A 119 19.79 14.62 -4.19
N LEU A 120 18.75 13.76 -4.18
CA LEU A 120 18.24 13.14 -2.95
C LEU A 120 19.19 12.07 -2.37
N ALA A 121 20.28 11.73 -3.04
CA ALA A 121 21.36 10.95 -2.44
C ALA A 121 22.04 11.71 -1.30
N ASP A 122 22.07 13.04 -1.35
CA ASP A 122 22.60 13.89 -0.28
C ASP A 122 21.71 13.81 0.98
N PRO A 123 22.28 13.58 2.18
CA PRO A 123 21.52 13.48 3.43
C PRO A 123 20.71 14.73 3.78
N ALA A 124 21.23 15.93 3.53
CA ALA A 124 20.53 17.17 3.87
C ALA A 124 19.36 17.41 2.91
N ALA A 125 19.57 17.22 1.61
CA ALA A 125 18.52 17.28 0.59
C ALA A 125 17.40 16.25 0.85
N PHE A 126 17.76 15.03 1.25
CA PHE A 126 16.77 14.00 1.61
C PHE A 126 15.99 14.37 2.88
N ALA A 127 16.66 14.86 3.91
CA ALA A 127 16.01 15.31 5.14
C ALA A 127 15.02 16.46 4.87
N ALA A 128 15.43 17.43 4.05
CA ALA A 128 14.58 18.53 3.59
C ALA A 128 13.38 18.02 2.78
N HIS A 129 13.59 17.01 1.91
CA HIS A 129 12.51 16.37 1.15
C HIS A 129 11.46 15.68 2.05
N LEU A 130 11.89 15.06 3.15
CA LEU A 130 10.97 14.41 4.10
C LEU A 130 10.27 15.39 5.05
N ALA A 131 10.83 16.59 5.28
CA ALA A 131 10.28 17.57 6.23
C ALA A 131 8.80 17.92 6.00
N PRO A 132 8.33 18.28 4.78
CA PRO A 132 6.92 18.58 4.56
C PRO A 132 6.02 17.35 4.75
N LEU A 133 6.51 16.14 4.46
CA LEU A 133 5.74 14.90 4.61
C LEU A 133 5.40 14.57 6.07
N ARG A 134 6.20 15.06 7.03
CA ARG A 134 5.92 14.92 8.46
C ARG A 134 4.72 15.75 8.92
N ARG A 135 4.46 16.87 8.24
CA ARG A 135 3.38 17.81 8.56
C ARG A 135 2.10 17.51 7.78
N ALA A 136 2.21 16.82 6.65
CA ALA A 136 1.06 16.42 5.85
C ALA A 136 0.15 15.46 6.64
N ASP A 137 -1.15 15.54 6.36
CA ASP A 137 -2.12 14.56 6.84
C ASP A 137 -2.02 13.28 6.01
N TRP A 138 -1.79 12.16 6.70
CA TRP A 138 -1.73 10.84 6.08
C TRP A 138 -3.06 10.14 6.29
N VAL A 139 -3.79 9.98 5.21
CA VAL A 139 -5.13 9.39 5.24
C VAL A 139 -5.01 7.87 5.28
N VAL A 140 -5.45 7.28 6.39
CA VAL A 140 -5.73 5.85 6.51
C VAL A 140 -7.24 5.66 6.42
N TYR A 141 -7.67 4.75 5.55
CA TYR A 141 -9.07 4.38 5.42
C TYR A 141 -9.30 3.02 6.08
N ALA A 142 -10.21 3.01 7.06
CA ALA A 142 -10.75 1.78 7.64
C ALA A 142 -12.26 1.76 7.41
N LYS A 143 -12.79 0.58 7.14
CA LYS A 143 -14.23 0.35 6.99
C LYS A 143 -14.68 -0.79 7.90
N PRO A 144 -15.97 -0.84 8.25
CA PRO A 144 -16.53 -1.93 9.05
C PRO A 144 -16.23 -3.30 8.43
N PRO A 145 -16.27 -4.37 9.25
CA PRO A 145 -16.19 -5.74 8.74
C PRO A 145 -17.23 -5.94 7.63
N PHE A 146 -16.87 -6.78 6.66
CA PHE A 146 -17.76 -7.13 5.58
C PHE A 146 -19.06 -7.74 6.14
N GLY A 147 -20.17 -7.61 5.42
CA GLY A 147 -21.48 -8.11 5.87
C GLY A 147 -21.61 -9.64 5.90
N GLY A 148 -20.49 -10.36 6.01
CA GLY A 148 -20.37 -11.82 6.06
C GLY A 148 -18.91 -12.28 5.83
N PRO A 149 -18.49 -13.43 6.38
CA PRO A 149 -17.14 -13.97 6.20
C PRO A 149 -16.78 -14.28 4.74
N GLU A 150 -17.76 -14.56 3.88
CA GLU A 150 -17.59 -14.87 2.44
C GLU A 150 -17.12 -13.63 1.65
N GLN A 151 -17.42 -12.44 2.14
CA GLN A 151 -17.08 -11.18 1.50
C GLN A 151 -15.61 -10.79 1.70
N ALA A 152 -14.94 -11.32 2.72
CA ALA A 152 -13.51 -11.07 2.97
C ALA A 152 -12.61 -11.70 1.89
N PRO A 153 -12.78 -13.00 1.52
CA PRO A 153 -12.13 -13.59 0.35
C PRO A 153 -12.45 -12.85 -0.95
N ALA A 154 -13.70 -12.47 -1.19
CA ALA A 154 -14.10 -11.72 -2.38
C ALA A 154 -13.48 -10.32 -2.46
N TYR A 155 -13.26 -9.67 -1.31
CA TYR A 155 -12.54 -8.41 -1.24
C TYR A 155 -11.07 -8.61 -1.58
N LEU A 156 -10.40 -9.56 -0.92
CA LEU A 156 -8.98 -9.82 -1.13
C LEU A 156 -8.70 -10.28 -2.57
N SER A 157 -9.54 -11.16 -3.13
CA SER A 157 -9.36 -11.71 -4.49
C SER A 157 -9.33 -10.63 -5.58
N ARG A 158 -10.06 -9.53 -5.39
CA ARG A 158 -10.03 -8.37 -6.32
C ARG A 158 -8.66 -7.70 -6.37
N TYR A 159 -7.86 -7.79 -5.31
CA TYR A 159 -6.52 -7.21 -5.21
C TYR A 159 -5.40 -8.23 -5.48
N THR A 160 -5.69 -9.54 -5.47
CA THR A 160 -4.68 -10.57 -5.77
C THR A 160 -4.56 -10.84 -7.27
N HIS A 161 -5.67 -10.87 -8.02
CA HIS A 161 -5.68 -11.32 -9.42
C HIS A 161 -5.59 -10.21 -10.47
N ARG A 162 -5.89 -8.95 -10.12
CA ARG A 162 -5.90 -7.85 -11.09
C ARG A 162 -4.51 -7.24 -11.22
N VAL A 163 -4.12 -6.96 -12.46
CA VAL A 163 -2.95 -6.14 -12.81
C VAL A 163 -3.37 -4.66 -12.86
N ALA A 164 -2.49 -3.78 -13.33
CA ALA A 164 -2.69 -2.33 -13.43
C ALA A 164 -4.04 -1.89 -14.03
N ILE A 165 -4.58 -2.68 -14.96
CA ILE A 165 -5.84 -2.42 -15.64
C ILE A 165 -6.56 -3.74 -15.97
N SER A 166 -7.90 -3.69 -16.03
CA SER A 166 -8.75 -4.78 -16.50
C SER A 166 -9.18 -4.54 -17.94
N ASN A 167 -9.37 -5.59 -18.74
CA ASN A 167 -9.78 -5.49 -20.14
C ASN A 167 -11.04 -4.64 -20.36
N ASN A 168 -12.06 -4.76 -19.49
CA ASN A 168 -13.30 -3.96 -19.57
C ASN A 168 -13.10 -2.44 -19.43
N ARG A 169 -11.90 -1.99 -19.07
CA ARG A 169 -11.57 -0.56 -19.02
C ARG A 169 -10.96 -0.05 -20.32
N LEU A 170 -10.45 -0.92 -21.18
CA LEU A 170 -9.94 -0.54 -22.50
C LEU A 170 -11.10 -0.13 -23.41
N VAL A 171 -10.95 0.98 -24.11
CA VAL A 171 -11.94 1.55 -25.03
C VAL A 171 -11.50 1.35 -26.48
N SER A 172 -10.23 1.63 -26.78
CA SER A 172 -9.61 1.38 -28.08
C SER A 172 -8.09 1.27 -27.92
N ALA A 173 -7.42 0.61 -28.86
CA ALA A 173 -5.97 0.53 -28.91
C ALA A 173 -5.52 0.39 -30.37
N ASP A 174 -4.54 1.21 -30.76
CA ASP A 174 -3.86 1.15 -32.05
C ASP A 174 -2.34 1.34 -31.84
N ALA A 175 -1.57 1.42 -32.93
CA ALA A 175 -0.11 1.51 -32.85
C ALA A 175 0.37 2.82 -32.18
N GLN A 176 -0.46 3.86 -32.18
CA GLN A 176 -0.12 5.21 -31.74
C GLN A 176 -0.73 5.50 -30.37
N THR A 177 -1.95 5.04 -30.11
CA THR A 177 -2.76 5.44 -28.96
C THR A 177 -3.48 4.27 -28.30
N VAL A 178 -3.52 4.29 -26.98
CA VAL A 178 -4.42 3.45 -26.16
C VAL A 178 -5.38 4.35 -25.37
N ALA A 179 -6.67 4.07 -25.51
CA ALA A 179 -7.75 4.74 -24.79
C ALA A 179 -8.34 3.83 -23.72
N PHE A 180 -8.49 4.32 -22.49
CA PHE A 180 -9.11 3.56 -21.40
C PHE A 180 -9.89 4.43 -20.42
N THR A 181 -10.92 3.84 -19.81
CA THR A 181 -11.72 4.50 -18.79
C THR A 181 -10.99 4.52 -17.45
N TRP A 182 -11.02 5.65 -16.74
CA TRP A 182 -10.47 5.83 -15.40
C TRP A 182 -11.43 6.61 -14.51
N LYS A 183 -11.22 6.51 -13.19
CA LYS A 183 -11.96 7.27 -12.18
C LYS A 183 -11.20 8.55 -11.83
N ASP A 184 -11.77 9.68 -12.18
CA ASP A 184 -11.34 11.01 -11.77
C ASP A 184 -11.87 11.32 -10.37
N TYR A 185 -11.09 10.96 -9.35
CA TYR A 185 -11.47 11.14 -7.96
C TYR A 185 -11.69 12.60 -7.55
N ARG A 186 -11.23 13.58 -8.36
CA ARG A 186 -11.47 15.01 -8.14
C ARG A 186 -12.82 15.48 -8.71
N ALA A 187 -13.44 14.69 -9.59
CA ALA A 187 -14.74 15.02 -10.17
C ALA A 187 -15.92 14.56 -9.27
N PRO A 188 -17.07 15.26 -9.34
CA PRO A 188 -18.32 14.82 -8.71
C PRO A 188 -18.68 13.40 -9.15
N GLU A 189 -19.34 12.64 -8.27
CA GLU A 189 -19.60 11.21 -8.47
C GLU A 189 -20.29 10.89 -9.81
N ARG A 190 -21.28 11.71 -10.20
CA ARG A 190 -22.02 11.59 -11.48
C ARG A 190 -21.14 11.70 -12.73
N ARG A 191 -19.95 12.29 -12.64
CA ARG A 191 -19.00 12.50 -13.76
C ARG A 191 -17.61 11.91 -13.50
N ARG A 192 -17.51 10.99 -12.53
CA ARG A 192 -16.24 10.43 -12.06
C ARG A 192 -15.59 9.48 -13.07
N ARG A 193 -16.34 8.87 -13.99
CA ARG A 193 -15.78 8.01 -15.05
C ARG A 193 -15.43 8.86 -16.27
N ARG A 194 -14.15 8.87 -16.64
CA ARG A 194 -13.63 9.58 -17.82
C ARG A 194 -12.80 8.65 -18.70
N VAL A 195 -12.55 9.05 -19.95
CA VAL A 195 -11.62 8.36 -20.86
C VAL A 195 -10.29 9.11 -20.89
N MET A 196 -9.18 8.37 -20.77
CA MET A 196 -7.83 8.88 -20.99
C MET A 196 -7.27 8.24 -22.26
N ARG A 197 -6.57 9.03 -23.07
CA ARG A 197 -5.81 8.58 -24.23
C ARG A 197 -4.33 8.82 -23.96
N LEU A 198 -3.51 7.79 -24.15
CA LEU A 198 -2.05 7.86 -24.01
C LEU A 198 -1.42 7.35 -25.29
N ALA A 199 -0.24 7.88 -25.63
CA ALA A 199 0.60 7.23 -26.63
C ALA A 199 0.88 5.78 -26.20
N THR A 200 0.92 4.84 -27.14
CA THR A 200 1.06 3.40 -26.85
C THR A 200 2.30 3.10 -25.99
N GLY A 201 3.44 3.75 -26.26
CA GLY A 201 4.65 3.63 -25.43
C GLY A 201 4.47 4.10 -23.99
N GLU A 202 3.70 5.18 -23.75
CA GLU A 202 3.41 5.68 -22.40
C GLU A 202 2.44 4.77 -21.66
N PHE A 203 1.47 4.17 -22.35
CA PHE A 203 0.59 3.14 -21.79
C PHE A 203 1.41 1.92 -21.33
N ILE A 204 2.31 1.41 -22.18
CA ILE A 204 3.20 0.29 -21.87
C ILE A 204 4.09 0.64 -20.67
N ARG A 205 4.72 1.82 -20.67
CA ARG A 205 5.53 2.29 -19.54
C ARG A 205 4.73 2.29 -18.24
N ARG A 206 3.52 2.87 -18.23
CA ARG A 206 2.63 2.87 -17.04
C ARG A 206 2.20 1.48 -16.63
N PHE A 207 1.98 0.57 -17.56
CA PHE A 207 1.64 -0.80 -17.24
C PHE A 207 2.83 -1.53 -16.56
N LEU A 208 4.03 -1.41 -17.15
CA LEU A 208 5.21 -2.16 -16.73
C LEU A 208 5.80 -1.71 -15.38
N ILE A 209 5.61 -0.45 -14.96
CA ILE A 209 6.05 0.00 -13.62
C ILE A 209 5.34 -0.73 -12.46
N HIS A 210 4.25 -1.44 -12.75
CA HIS A 210 3.50 -2.22 -11.76
C HIS A 210 3.92 -3.68 -11.68
N VAL A 211 4.77 -4.15 -12.59
CA VAL A 211 5.40 -5.47 -12.51
C VAL A 211 6.34 -5.47 -11.30
N LEU A 212 6.09 -6.39 -10.38
CA LEU A 212 6.88 -6.53 -9.16
C LEU A 212 8.21 -7.23 -9.46
N PRO A 213 9.27 -6.97 -8.68
CA PRO A 213 10.50 -7.73 -8.78
C PRO A 213 10.25 -9.23 -8.60
N ASP A 214 11.10 -10.03 -9.23
CA ASP A 214 11.01 -11.48 -9.12
C ASP A 214 11.15 -11.94 -7.66
N GLY A 215 10.44 -13.00 -7.31
CA GLY A 215 10.35 -13.50 -5.93
C GLY A 215 9.67 -12.55 -4.93
N PHE A 216 9.17 -11.39 -5.35
CA PHE A 216 8.55 -10.45 -4.41
C PHE A 216 7.12 -10.89 -4.06
N HIS A 217 6.93 -11.33 -2.81
CA HIS A 217 5.62 -11.69 -2.28
C HIS A 217 4.71 -10.45 -2.12
N ARG A 218 3.73 -10.35 -3.02
CA ARG A 218 2.66 -9.32 -3.03
C ARG A 218 1.67 -9.47 -1.88
N ILE A 219 1.52 -10.67 -1.33
CA ILE A 219 0.60 -10.98 -0.23
C ILE A 219 1.43 -11.47 0.94
N ARG A 220 1.18 -10.95 2.13
CA ARG A 220 1.90 -11.31 3.36
C ARG A 220 0.93 -11.44 4.52
N HIS A 221 1.24 -12.32 5.43
CA HIS A 221 0.47 -12.52 6.65
C HIS A 221 1.31 -12.08 7.86
N TYR A 222 0.65 -11.45 8.83
CA TYR A 222 1.26 -10.95 10.06
C TYR A 222 0.44 -11.37 11.28
N GLY A 223 1.08 -11.33 12.46
CA GLY A 223 0.46 -11.72 13.71
C GLY A 223 0.09 -13.20 13.74
N PHE A 224 -1.05 -13.56 14.35
CA PHE A 224 -1.46 -14.96 14.43
C PHE A 224 -1.87 -15.59 13.09
N LEU A 225 -2.03 -14.78 12.02
CA LEU A 225 -2.25 -15.29 10.65
C LEU A 225 -0.93 -15.59 9.92
N ALA A 226 0.21 -15.11 10.44
CA ALA A 226 1.50 -15.54 9.92
C ALA A 226 1.72 -17.02 10.27
N SER A 227 2.29 -17.78 9.33
CA SER A 227 2.68 -19.16 9.60
C SER A 227 3.63 -19.17 10.80
N ALA A 228 3.20 -19.76 11.91
CA ALA A 228 4.05 -20.05 13.05
C ALA A 228 5.01 -21.15 12.61
N ALA A 229 6.27 -20.79 12.35
CA ALA A 229 7.42 -21.68 12.08
C ALA A 229 7.12 -22.96 11.24
N ARG A 230 7.67 -23.03 10.02
CA ARG A 230 7.95 -24.36 9.44
C ARG A 230 8.77 -25.14 10.46
N ARG A 231 8.25 -26.26 10.97
CA ARG A 231 9.11 -27.30 11.55
C ARG A 231 10.19 -27.56 10.50
N ARG A 232 11.45 -27.30 10.87
CA ARG A 232 12.60 -27.78 10.11
C ARG A 232 12.72 -29.26 10.34
#